data_AF-A0SQ79-F1
#
_entry.id   AF-A0SQ79-F1
#
_cell.length_a   1.000
_cell.length_b   1.000
_cell.length_c   1.000
_cell.angle_alpha   90.00
_cell.angle_beta   90.00
_cell.angle_gamma   90.00
#
_symmetry.space_group_name_H-M   'P 1'
#
loop_
_entity.id
_entity.type
_entity.pdbx_description
1 polymer ?
#
loop_
_entity_poly.entity_id
_entity_poly.type
_entity_poly.pdbx_seq_one_letter_code
_entity_poly.pdbx_strand_id
1 'polypeptide(L)'
;VKHGGKLIHNVILKRHCIGDVRLISCKTTIECRILIDRGYDIVHPSWVMDCIAYKQLIFIEPSYCFSVSHKLREVAEKRVDCLGDSFENNISERKLSLLFKSRQDLSSIGEIGIDSEAQVIPLFLFSNRIVYIPRTKTGLREEKLLEMKIRLFGGEITGQQSLCNLIIIPYVDSSRRKDCIEKVNEQIKEQMKASHTVPKVARIVSPGWVDHSINENCQVPEEDFPVV
;
A
#
# COMPACT_ATOMS: atom_id res chain seq x y z
N VAL A 1 15.04 -1.40 -40.49
CA VAL A 1 15.80 -2.50 -39.83
C VAL A 1 16.75 -1.91 -38.76
N LYS A 2 16.26 -1.10 -37.82
CA LYS A 2 17.14 -0.48 -36.80
C LYS A 2 17.43 -1.40 -35.60
N HIS A 3 16.62 -2.44 -35.41
CA HIS A 3 16.67 -3.37 -34.28
C HIS A 3 16.75 -4.83 -34.72
N GLY A 4 17.43 -5.12 -35.85
CA GLY A 4 17.71 -6.49 -36.30
C GLY A 4 16.54 -7.30 -36.89
N GLY A 5 15.29 -6.83 -36.80
CA GLY A 5 14.12 -7.53 -37.34
C GLY A 5 13.95 -7.41 -38.87
N LYS A 6 13.43 -8.48 -39.50
CA LYS A 6 13.05 -8.52 -40.92
C LYS A 6 11.56 -8.29 -41.09
N LEU A 7 11.19 -7.30 -41.89
CA LEU A 7 9.79 -7.08 -42.29
C LEU A 7 9.46 -8.00 -43.47
N ILE A 8 8.37 -8.76 -43.36
CA ILE A 8 7.89 -9.66 -44.41
C ILE A 8 6.57 -9.10 -44.92
N HIS A 9 6.51 -8.81 -46.22
CA HIS A 9 5.27 -8.41 -46.90
C HIS A 9 4.57 -9.66 -47.43
N ASN A 10 3.23 -9.67 -47.39
CA ASN A 10 2.39 -10.74 -47.89
C ASN A 10 2.75 -12.12 -47.32
N VAL A 11 2.22 -12.42 -46.12
CA VAL A 11 2.40 -13.73 -45.48
C VAL A 11 1.58 -14.78 -46.22
N ILE A 12 2.09 -15.24 -47.36
CA ILE A 12 1.60 -16.40 -48.11
C ILE A 12 2.42 -17.61 -47.66
N LEU A 13 2.51 -17.86 -46.35
CA LEU A 13 3.33 -18.96 -45.83
C LEU A 13 2.45 -20.13 -45.41
N LYS A 14 2.39 -21.12 -46.30
CA LYS A 14 2.04 -22.50 -45.98
C LYS A 14 2.99 -23.02 -44.90
N ARG A 15 2.46 -23.29 -43.71
CA ARG A 15 2.87 -24.32 -42.71
C ARG A 15 4.32 -24.36 -42.17
N HIS A 16 5.30 -23.61 -42.69
CA HIS A 16 6.72 -23.82 -42.37
C HIS A 16 7.42 -22.75 -41.52
N CYS A 17 6.75 -21.66 -41.11
CA CYS A 17 7.38 -20.59 -40.32
C CYS A 17 6.58 -20.19 -39.07
N ILE A 18 5.78 -21.12 -38.52
CA ILE A 18 4.82 -20.87 -37.44
C ILE A 18 5.49 -20.42 -36.12
N GLY A 19 6.81 -20.64 -35.95
CA GLY A 19 7.56 -20.18 -34.77
C GLY A 19 8.28 -18.83 -34.90
N ASP A 20 8.66 -18.43 -36.12
CA ASP A 20 9.63 -17.34 -36.33
C ASP A 20 8.99 -16.02 -36.79
N VAL A 21 7.69 -16.05 -37.09
CA VAL A 21 6.96 -14.88 -37.61
C VAL A 21 5.86 -14.52 -36.63
N ARG A 22 5.86 -13.25 -36.19
CA ARG A 22 4.79 -12.67 -35.38
C ARG A 22 4.01 -11.66 -36.20
N LEU A 23 2.69 -11.81 -36.21
CA LEU A 23 1.81 -10.83 -36.82
C LEU A 23 1.51 -9.71 -35.83
N ILE A 24 1.58 -8.47 -36.29
CA ILE A 24 1.40 -7.29 -35.46
C ILE A 24 0.25 -6.47 -36.03
N SER A 25 -0.78 -6.21 -35.22
CA SER A 25 -1.88 -5.31 -35.57
C SER A 25 -2.57 -4.75 -34.33
N CYS A 26 -3.10 -3.54 -34.43
CA CYS A 26 -3.97 -2.91 -33.43
C CYS A 26 -5.40 -2.67 -33.94
N LYS A 27 -5.72 -3.05 -35.18
CA LYS A 27 -7.01 -2.78 -35.83
C LYS A 27 -7.53 -4.00 -36.57
N THR A 28 -8.84 -4.17 -36.54
CA THR A 28 -9.55 -5.25 -37.20
C THR A 28 -9.89 -4.89 -38.65
N THR A 29 -8.86 -4.78 -39.49
CA THR A 29 -9.02 -4.62 -40.95
C THR A 29 -9.53 -5.91 -41.60
N ILE A 30 -9.98 -5.85 -42.85
CA ILE A 30 -10.46 -7.04 -43.59
C ILE A 30 -9.36 -8.11 -43.68
N GLU A 31 -8.12 -7.70 -43.97
CA GLU A 31 -6.95 -8.59 -44.00
C GLU A 31 -6.68 -9.21 -42.64
N CYS A 32 -6.79 -8.42 -41.56
CA CYS A 32 -6.64 -8.90 -40.20
C CYS A 32 -7.67 -9.98 -39.85
N ARG A 33 -8.95 -9.79 -40.23
CA ARG A 33 -10.00 -10.80 -40.03
C ARG A 33 -9.69 -12.10 -40.75
N ILE A 34 -9.27 -12.03 -42.02
CA ILE A 34 -8.91 -13.23 -42.79
C ILE A 34 -7.76 -13.99 -42.11
N LEU A 35 -6.80 -13.30 -41.48
CA LEU A 35 -5.71 -13.93 -40.75
C LEU A 35 -6.19 -14.54 -39.42
N ILE A 36 -7.10 -13.87 -38.71
CA ILE A 36 -7.72 -14.40 -37.49
C ILE A 36 -8.53 -15.67 -37.81
N ASP A 37 -9.34 -15.64 -38.86
CA ASP A 37 -10.17 -16.78 -39.29
C ASP A 37 -9.33 -17.99 -39.72
N ARG A 38 -8.10 -17.75 -40.18
CA ARG A 38 -7.10 -18.78 -40.49
C ARG A 38 -6.38 -19.32 -39.24
N GLY A 39 -6.64 -18.75 -38.07
CA GLY A 39 -6.07 -19.17 -36.79
C GLY A 39 -4.68 -18.61 -36.50
N TYR A 40 -4.29 -17.47 -37.08
CA TYR A 40 -3.03 -16.83 -36.74
C TYR A 40 -3.10 -16.02 -35.45
N ASP A 41 -2.02 -16.06 -34.67
CA ASP A 41 -1.84 -15.24 -33.49
C ASP A 41 -1.38 -13.82 -33.88
N ILE A 42 -2.15 -12.82 -33.47
CA ILE A 42 -1.91 -11.40 -33.71
C ILE A 42 -1.64 -10.69 -32.38
N VAL A 43 -0.48 -10.03 -32.34
CA VAL A 43 0.03 -9.29 -31.18
C VAL A 43 -0.14 -7.79 -31.41
N HIS A 44 -0.38 -7.06 -30.32
CA HIS A 44 -0.53 -5.61 -30.35
C HIS A 44 0.84 -4.93 -30.56
N PRO A 45 0.92 -3.83 -31.34
CA PRO A 45 2.18 -3.11 -31.59
C PRO A 45 2.88 -2.58 -30.34
N SER A 46 2.15 -2.38 -29.23
CA SER A 46 2.75 -1.97 -27.96
C SER A 46 3.85 -2.92 -27.49
N TRP A 47 3.73 -4.22 -27.79
CA TRP A 47 4.77 -5.20 -27.47
C TRP A 47 6.11 -4.86 -28.11
N VAL A 48 6.10 -4.45 -29.39
CA VAL A 48 7.32 -4.05 -30.10
C VAL A 48 7.89 -2.77 -29.52
N MET A 49 7.01 -1.80 -29.21
CA MET A 49 7.42 -0.54 -28.62
C MET A 49 8.09 -0.76 -27.25
N ASP A 50 7.53 -1.66 -26.44
CA ASP A 50 8.10 -2.00 -25.13
C ASP A 50 9.41 -2.78 -25.30
N CYS A 51 9.51 -3.73 -26.22
CA CYS A 51 10.78 -4.41 -26.52
C CYS A 51 11.90 -3.41 -26.91
N ILE A 52 11.56 -2.36 -27.66
CA ILE A 52 12.51 -1.29 -28.00
C ILE A 52 12.87 -0.46 -26.77
N ALA A 53 11.88 -0.08 -25.94
CA ALA A 53 12.08 0.74 -24.75
C ALA A 53 13.01 0.06 -23.73
N TYR A 54 12.78 -1.23 -23.47
CA TYR A 54 13.57 -2.02 -22.54
C TYR A 54 14.83 -2.64 -23.16
N LYS A 55 15.04 -2.47 -24.47
CA LYS A 55 16.17 -3.04 -25.24
C LYS A 55 16.32 -4.56 -25.08
N GLN A 56 15.22 -5.26 -24.81
CA GLN A 56 15.18 -6.70 -24.61
C GLN A 56 13.94 -7.30 -25.25
N LEU A 57 13.99 -8.60 -25.57
CA LEU A 57 12.84 -9.31 -26.10
C LEU A 57 11.92 -9.70 -24.94
N ILE A 58 10.80 -8.99 -24.81
CA ILE A 58 9.84 -9.21 -23.74
C ILE A 58 8.95 -10.40 -24.09
N PHE A 59 8.61 -11.21 -23.10
CA PHE A 59 7.65 -12.29 -23.29
C PHE A 59 6.23 -11.75 -23.56
N ILE A 60 5.42 -12.53 -24.27
CA ILE A 60 4.04 -12.12 -24.58
C ILE A 60 3.22 -12.22 -23.29
N GLU A 61 2.61 -11.10 -22.91
CA GLU A 61 1.66 -10.91 -21.82
C GLU A 61 0.24 -10.69 -22.38
N PRO A 62 -0.81 -10.85 -21.57
CA PRO A 62 -2.19 -10.71 -22.03
C PRO A 62 -2.50 -9.31 -22.57
N SER A 63 -1.85 -8.28 -22.04
CA SER A 63 -1.96 -6.88 -22.49
C SER A 63 -1.54 -6.69 -23.95
N TYR A 64 -0.67 -7.56 -24.47
CA TYR A 64 -0.19 -7.55 -25.83
C TYR A 64 -1.00 -8.46 -26.77
N CYS A 65 -1.91 -9.29 -26.24
CA CYS A 65 -2.70 -10.19 -27.05
C CYS A 65 -3.87 -9.44 -27.70
N PHE A 66 -3.79 -9.19 -29.02
CA PHE A 66 -4.91 -8.58 -29.76
C PHE A 66 -5.94 -9.64 -30.17
N SER A 67 -5.51 -10.67 -30.89
CA SER A 67 -6.33 -11.82 -31.24
C SER A 67 -5.42 -13.03 -31.32
N VAL A 68 -5.51 -13.90 -30.32
CA VAL A 68 -4.59 -15.03 -30.16
C VAL A 68 -5.35 -16.31 -29.86
N SER A 69 -4.75 -17.43 -30.19
CA SER A 69 -5.19 -18.77 -29.85
C SER A 69 -5.28 -18.96 -28.34
N HIS A 70 -6.18 -19.85 -27.91
CA HIS A 70 -6.38 -20.18 -26.50
C HIS A 70 -5.07 -20.63 -25.82
N LYS A 71 -4.26 -21.42 -26.53
CA LYS A 71 -2.96 -21.91 -26.04
C LYS A 71 -2.00 -20.76 -25.74
N LEU A 72 -1.89 -19.77 -26.63
CA LEU A 72 -1.01 -18.63 -26.40
C LEU A 72 -1.54 -17.72 -25.28
N ARG A 73 -2.87 -17.55 -25.19
CA ARG A 73 -3.51 -16.80 -24.11
C ARG A 73 -3.24 -17.41 -22.74
N GLU A 74 -3.41 -18.73 -22.57
CA GLU A 74 -3.09 -19.41 -21.31
C GLU A 74 -1.62 -19.23 -20.90
N VAL A 75 -0.69 -19.28 -21.86
CA VAL A 75 0.74 -19.05 -21.59
C VAL A 75 1.01 -17.60 -21.20
N ALA A 76 0.33 -16.65 -21.85
CA ALA A 76 0.46 -15.23 -21.53
C ALA A 76 -0.10 -14.91 -20.14
N GLU A 77 -1.23 -15.48 -19.76
CA GLU A 77 -1.86 -15.27 -18.45
C GLU A 77 -1.00 -15.76 -17.30
N LYS A 78 -0.18 -16.80 -17.49
CA LYS A 78 0.78 -17.28 -16.49
C LYS A 78 1.94 -16.33 -16.21
N ARG A 79 2.14 -15.30 -17.03
CA ARG A 79 3.25 -14.34 -16.92
C ARG A 79 2.86 -13.05 -16.20
N VAL A 80 1.59 -12.92 -15.86
CA VAL A 80 1.08 -11.81 -15.07
C VAL A 80 0.47 -12.34 -13.78
N ASP A 81 0.48 -11.51 -12.74
CA ASP A 81 -0.17 -11.82 -11.49
C ASP A 81 -1.70 -11.67 -11.60
N CYS A 82 -2.40 -11.97 -10.50
CA CYS A 82 -3.84 -11.75 -10.42
C CYS A 82 -4.23 -10.26 -10.53
N LEU A 83 -3.26 -9.35 -10.45
CA LEU A 83 -3.40 -7.91 -10.61
C LEU A 83 -3.23 -7.42 -12.05
N GLY A 84 -2.68 -8.25 -12.94
CA GLY A 84 -2.31 -7.89 -14.29
C GLY A 84 -0.94 -7.21 -14.39
N ASP A 85 -0.14 -7.24 -13.31
CA ASP A 85 1.27 -6.86 -13.35
C ASP A 85 2.15 -8.03 -13.81
N SER A 86 3.26 -7.69 -14.46
CA SER A 86 4.19 -8.67 -15.00
C SER A 86 5.14 -9.17 -13.93
N PHE A 87 5.45 -10.47 -13.94
CA PHE A 87 6.50 -11.00 -13.07
C PHE A 87 7.92 -10.64 -13.51
N GLU A 88 8.11 -10.30 -14.79
CA GLU A 88 9.45 -10.14 -15.37
C GLU A 88 9.79 -8.68 -15.72
N ASN A 89 8.77 -7.87 -16.00
CA ASN A 89 8.97 -6.48 -16.37
C ASN A 89 8.91 -5.55 -15.15
N ASN A 90 9.90 -4.66 -15.03
CA ASN A 90 9.86 -3.60 -14.05
C ASN A 90 8.60 -2.74 -14.22
N ILE A 91 7.91 -2.49 -13.11
CA ILE A 91 6.75 -1.63 -13.10
C ILE A 91 7.16 -0.16 -13.19
N SER A 92 6.57 0.56 -14.14
CA SER A 92 6.70 2.02 -14.21
C SER A 92 5.60 2.68 -13.36
N GLU A 93 5.85 3.88 -12.84
CA GLU A 93 4.86 4.66 -12.09
C GLU A 93 3.54 4.84 -12.85
N ARG A 94 3.62 5.02 -14.18
CA ARG A 94 2.45 5.12 -15.05
C ARG A 94 1.65 3.82 -15.08
N LYS A 95 2.33 2.66 -15.19
CA LYS A 95 1.69 1.34 -15.19
C LYS A 95 1.06 1.05 -13.83
N LEU A 96 1.78 1.35 -12.75
CA LEU A 96 1.27 1.24 -11.38
C LEU A 96 -0.01 2.06 -11.18
N SER A 97 0.00 3.31 -11.64
CA SER A 97 -1.17 4.19 -11.56
C SER A 97 -2.38 3.66 -12.33
N LEU A 98 -2.17 3.00 -13.48
CA LEU A 98 -3.24 2.38 -14.26
C LEU A 98 -3.81 1.15 -13.54
N LEU A 99 -2.95 0.31 -12.97
CA LEU A 99 -3.37 -0.86 -12.18
C LEU A 99 -4.22 -0.44 -10.98
N PHE A 100 -3.80 0.60 -10.25
CA PHE A 100 -4.60 1.15 -9.13
C PHE A 100 -5.96 1.68 -9.59
N LYS A 101 -6.03 2.43 -10.70
CA LYS A 101 -7.30 2.97 -11.21
C LYS A 101 -8.27 1.88 -11.66
N SER A 102 -7.76 0.76 -12.17
CA SER A 102 -8.59 -0.36 -12.61
C SER A 102 -9.24 -1.14 -11.45
N ARG A 103 -8.83 -0.88 -10.20
CA ARG A 103 -9.20 -1.66 -9.02
C ARG A 103 -9.85 -0.76 -7.96
N GLN A 104 -11.11 -0.40 -8.17
CA GLN A 104 -11.89 0.32 -7.15
C GLN A 104 -12.44 -0.59 -6.04
N ASP A 105 -12.45 -1.93 -6.22
CA ASP A 105 -13.15 -2.86 -5.32
C ASP A 105 -12.26 -3.97 -4.73
N LEU A 106 -11.07 -3.63 -4.24
CA LEU A 106 -10.36 -4.57 -3.37
C LEU A 106 -11.00 -4.53 -1.98
N SER A 107 -11.62 -5.64 -1.58
CA SER A 107 -12.10 -5.87 -0.21
C SER A 107 -10.99 -5.49 0.77
N SER A 108 -11.32 -4.65 1.76
CA SER A 108 -10.43 -4.23 2.83
C SER A 108 -9.75 -5.46 3.42
N ILE A 109 -8.47 -5.61 3.09
CA ILE A 109 -7.64 -6.63 3.69
C ILE A 109 -7.57 -6.23 5.17
N GLY A 110 -8.05 -7.12 6.06
CA GLY A 110 -8.01 -6.90 7.50
C GLY A 110 -6.60 -6.58 7.96
N GLU A 111 -6.47 -5.87 9.08
CA GLU A 111 -5.22 -5.35 9.68
C GLU A 111 -3.97 -6.16 9.30
N ILE A 112 -3.34 -5.80 8.17
CA ILE A 112 -2.04 -6.32 7.82
C ILE A 112 -1.08 -5.57 8.73
N GLY A 113 -0.42 -6.30 9.62
CA GLY A 113 0.65 -5.74 10.44
C GLY A 113 1.63 -5.01 9.54
N ILE A 114 1.79 -3.70 9.76
CA ILE A 114 2.68 -2.86 8.97
C ILE A 114 4.08 -3.43 9.10
N ASP A 115 4.69 -3.75 7.96
CA ASP A 115 6.03 -4.32 7.88
C ASP A 115 7.03 -3.45 8.67
N SER A 116 8.00 -4.10 9.31
CA SER A 116 8.97 -3.44 10.20
C SER A 116 9.81 -2.40 9.45
N GLU A 117 10.00 -2.57 8.14
CA GLU A 117 10.67 -1.61 7.26
C GLU A 117 9.82 -0.35 7.00
N ALA A 118 8.50 -0.50 6.91
CA ALA A 118 7.59 0.63 6.74
C ALA A 118 7.44 1.47 8.01
N GLN A 119 7.72 0.91 9.20
CA GLN A 119 7.74 1.66 10.47
C GLN A 119 8.84 2.72 10.53
N VAL A 120 9.85 2.66 9.65
CA VAL A 120 10.89 3.70 9.52
C VAL A 120 10.35 4.96 8.83
N ILE A 121 9.22 4.86 8.11
CA ILE A 121 8.61 6.01 7.46
C ILE A 121 7.92 6.87 8.53
N PRO A 122 8.23 8.18 8.62
CA PRO A 122 7.69 9.04 9.67
C PRO A 122 6.16 8.99 9.78
N LEU A 123 5.44 8.84 8.65
CA LEU A 123 3.98 8.75 8.62
C LEU A 123 3.38 7.56 9.37
N PHE A 124 4.17 6.53 9.70
CA PHE A 124 3.73 5.37 10.49
C PHE A 124 4.34 5.37 11.89
N LEU A 125 4.90 6.49 12.34
CA LEU A 125 5.59 6.62 13.61
C LEU A 125 4.76 6.12 14.80
N PHE A 126 3.44 6.30 14.78
CA PHE A 126 2.55 5.87 15.86
C PHE A 126 1.60 4.72 15.48
N SER A 127 1.84 4.01 14.37
CA SER A 127 0.91 3.00 13.86
C SER A 127 0.56 1.88 14.82
N ASN A 128 1.48 1.53 15.72
CA ASN A 128 1.28 0.49 16.73
C ASN A 128 0.85 1.06 18.09
N ARG A 129 0.46 2.34 18.15
CA ARG A 129 0.08 3.05 19.38
C ARG A 129 -1.40 3.37 19.38
N ILE A 130 -2.09 2.87 20.40
CA ILE A 130 -3.49 3.18 20.71
C ILE A 130 -3.45 4.16 21.87
N VAL A 131 -3.73 5.42 21.56
CA VAL A 131 -3.57 6.54 22.48
C VAL A 131 -4.90 6.93 23.11
N TYR A 132 -4.89 7.13 24.43
CA TYR A 132 -5.99 7.75 25.16
C TYR A 132 -5.59 9.15 25.63
N ILE A 133 -6.41 10.15 25.30
CA ILE A 133 -6.24 11.53 25.75
C ILE A 133 -7.42 11.87 26.67
N PRO A 134 -7.18 12.11 27.98
CA PRO A 134 -8.23 12.52 28.89
C PRO A 134 -8.80 13.87 28.48
N ARG A 135 -10.10 13.93 28.15
CA ARG A 135 -10.75 15.19 27.78
C ARG A 135 -10.93 16.09 28.99
N THR A 136 -10.34 17.28 28.94
CA THR A 136 -10.53 18.30 29.97
C THR A 136 -11.43 19.41 29.43
N LYS A 137 -12.33 19.93 30.29
CA LYS A 137 -13.37 20.90 29.87
C LYS A 137 -12.82 22.24 29.35
N THR A 138 -11.51 22.47 29.42
CA THR A 138 -10.89 23.80 29.25
C THR A 138 -9.87 23.86 28.11
N GLY A 139 -9.40 22.72 27.57
CA GLY A 139 -8.25 22.63 26.65
C GLY A 139 -8.56 22.14 25.23
N LEU A 140 -9.78 22.35 24.72
CA LEU A 140 -10.26 21.73 23.46
C LEU A 140 -9.40 21.96 22.21
N ARG A 141 -8.59 23.03 22.14
CA ARG A 141 -7.74 23.30 20.97
C ARG A 141 -6.46 22.47 20.97
N GLU A 142 -5.76 22.43 22.10
CA GLU A 142 -4.49 21.70 22.23
C GLU A 142 -4.72 20.20 22.17
N GLU A 143 -5.78 19.70 22.81
CA GLU A 143 -6.21 18.30 22.72
C GLU A 143 -6.47 17.90 21.26
N LYS A 144 -7.22 18.71 20.51
CA LYS A 144 -7.51 18.43 19.09
C LYS A 144 -6.26 18.47 18.22
N LEU A 145 -5.34 19.40 18.46
CA LEU A 145 -4.08 19.48 17.71
C LEU A 145 -3.23 18.24 17.96
N LEU A 146 -3.17 17.77 19.21
CA LEU A 146 -2.48 16.54 19.58
C LEU A 146 -3.15 15.31 18.92
N GLU A 147 -4.48 15.22 18.96
CA GLU A 147 -5.23 14.17 18.28
C GLU A 147 -4.94 14.15 16.77
N MET A 148 -4.92 15.33 16.13
CA MET A 148 -4.59 15.45 14.72
C MET A 148 -3.16 15.01 14.42
N LYS A 149 -2.18 15.40 15.24
CA LYS A 149 -0.78 14.97 15.08
C LYS A 149 -0.66 13.45 15.13
N ILE A 150 -1.22 12.82 16.16
CA ILE A 150 -1.14 11.37 16.33
C ILE A 150 -1.76 10.64 15.14
N ARG A 151 -2.95 11.06 14.68
CA ARG A 151 -3.60 10.48 13.51
C ARG A 151 -2.83 10.69 12.21
N LEU A 152 -2.21 11.86 12.03
CA LEU A 152 -1.41 12.17 10.85
C LEU A 152 -0.19 11.24 10.72
N PHE A 153 0.37 10.84 11.86
CA PHE A 153 1.50 9.93 11.96
C PHE A 153 1.07 8.47 12.25
N GLY A 154 -0.17 8.12 11.87
CA GLY A 154 -0.67 6.75 11.82
C GLY A 154 -1.21 6.19 13.13
N GLY A 155 -1.22 6.94 14.23
CA GLY A 155 -1.69 6.48 15.53
C GLY A 155 -3.21 6.44 15.66
N GLU A 156 -3.68 5.48 16.47
CA GLU A 156 -5.08 5.32 16.78
C GLU A 156 -5.45 6.03 18.07
N ILE A 157 -6.65 6.61 18.11
CA ILE A 157 -7.15 7.33 19.29
C ILE A 157 -8.41 6.66 19.77
N THR A 158 -8.38 6.21 21.02
CA THR A 158 -9.50 5.55 21.67
C THR A 158 -10.12 6.44 22.76
N GLY A 159 -11.42 6.32 22.94
CA GLY A 159 -12.13 6.87 24.11
C GLY A 159 -12.12 5.95 25.33
N GLN A 160 -11.62 4.72 25.18
CA GLN A 160 -11.61 3.70 26.23
C GLN A 160 -10.18 3.43 26.73
N GLN A 161 -9.95 3.64 28.02
CA GLN A 161 -8.65 3.40 28.65
C GLN A 161 -8.22 1.93 28.60
N SER A 162 -9.17 0.99 28.60
CA SER A 162 -8.87 -0.45 28.63
C SER A 162 -8.14 -0.97 27.40
N LEU A 163 -8.22 -0.24 26.28
CA LEU A 163 -7.63 -0.65 24.99
C LEU A 163 -6.37 0.15 24.64
N CYS A 164 -5.99 1.13 25.46
CA CYS A 164 -4.86 1.99 25.15
C CYS A 164 -3.53 1.39 25.61
N ASN A 165 -2.46 1.66 24.86
CA ASN A 165 -1.09 1.37 25.28
C ASN A 165 -0.32 2.63 25.70
N LEU A 166 -0.87 3.81 25.39
CA LEU A 166 -0.29 5.11 25.72
C LEU A 166 -1.39 6.06 26.20
N ILE A 167 -1.14 6.75 27.31
CA ILE A 167 -1.99 7.81 27.85
C ILE A 167 -1.21 9.11 27.78
N ILE A 168 -1.76 10.12 27.13
CA ILE A 168 -1.12 11.44 27.02
C ILE A 168 -1.94 12.45 27.79
N ILE A 169 -1.33 13.05 28.81
CA ILE A 169 -2.00 14.04 29.66
C ILE A 169 -1.68 15.44 29.12
N PRO A 170 -2.67 16.21 28.62
CA PRO A 170 -2.43 17.54 28.09
C PRO A 170 -1.84 18.48 29.16
N TYR A 171 -1.15 19.55 28.75
CA TYR A 171 -0.57 20.54 29.65
C TYR A 171 -1.69 21.34 30.34
N VAL A 172 -2.20 20.81 31.45
CA VAL A 172 -3.10 21.53 32.35
C VAL A 172 -2.29 22.09 33.52
N ASP A 173 -2.80 23.17 34.12
CA ASP A 173 -2.35 23.72 35.40
C ASP A 173 -1.94 22.61 36.39
N SER A 174 -0.87 22.85 37.15
CA SER A 174 -0.24 21.86 38.05
C SER A 174 -1.23 21.18 39.01
N SER A 175 -2.27 21.89 39.46
CA SER A 175 -3.33 21.36 40.31
C SER A 175 -4.27 20.41 39.55
N ARG A 176 -4.69 20.76 38.33
CA ARG A 176 -5.59 19.92 37.52
C ARG A 176 -4.91 18.69 36.93
N ARG A 177 -3.60 18.78 36.72
CA ARG A 177 -2.75 17.65 36.33
C ARG A 177 -2.79 16.56 37.37
N LYS A 178 -2.63 16.89 38.65
CA LYS A 178 -2.71 15.95 39.78
C LYS A 178 -4.08 15.27 39.84
N ASP A 179 -5.17 16.05 39.74
CA ASP A 179 -6.53 15.51 39.71
C ASP A 179 -6.77 14.54 38.53
N CYS A 180 -6.18 14.82 37.36
CA CYS A 180 -6.30 13.94 36.19
C CYS A 180 -5.49 12.66 36.37
N ILE A 181 -4.27 12.75 36.90
CA ILE A 181 -3.44 11.59 37.20
C ILE A 181 -4.13 10.70 38.23
N GLU A 182 -4.71 11.28 39.29
CA GLU A 182 -5.44 10.54 40.31
C GLU A 182 -6.64 9.81 39.71
N LYS A 183 -7.45 10.48 38.88
CA LYS A 183 -8.60 9.84 38.19
C LYS A 183 -8.18 8.71 37.26
N VAL A 184 -7.12 8.91 36.47
CA VAL A 184 -6.59 7.87 35.58
C VAL A 184 -6.07 6.69 36.40
N ASN A 185 -5.35 6.95 37.49
CA ASN A 185 -4.85 5.89 38.38
C ASN A 185 -5.97 5.15 39.11
N GLU A 186 -7.03 5.84 39.52
CA GLU A 186 -8.23 5.22 40.08
C GLU A 186 -8.91 4.30 39.06
N GLN A 187 -9.08 4.76 37.82
CA GLN A 187 -9.68 3.96 36.75
C GLN A 187 -8.81 2.74 36.38
N ILE A 188 -7.48 2.87 36.38
CA ILE A 188 -6.57 1.74 36.21
C ILE A 188 -6.72 0.74 37.37
N LYS A 189 -6.80 1.22 38.62
CA LYS A 189 -7.00 0.38 39.81
C LYS A 189 -8.34 -0.36 39.77
N GLU A 190 -9.40 0.29 39.31
CA GLU A 190 -10.72 -0.33 39.15
C GLU A 190 -10.71 -1.41 38.06
N GLN A 191 -10.03 -1.16 36.94
CA GLN A 191 -9.87 -2.14 35.86
C GLN A 191 -9.00 -3.34 36.27
N MET A 192 -7.98 -3.12 37.09
CA MET A 192 -7.19 -4.20 37.70
C MET A 192 -8.00 -5.06 38.65
N LYS A 193 -8.97 -4.50 39.37
CA LYS A 193 -9.86 -5.26 40.26
C LYS A 193 -10.92 -6.06 39.48
N ALA A 194 -11.35 -5.54 38.33
CA ALA A 194 -12.40 -6.15 37.51
C ALA A 194 -11.90 -7.24 36.54
N SER A 195 -10.60 -7.27 36.21
CA SER A 195 -10.03 -8.25 35.28
C SER A 195 -9.25 -9.36 36.01
N HIS A 196 -9.43 -10.61 35.61
CA HIS A 196 -8.68 -11.77 36.11
C HIS A 196 -7.35 -12.01 35.37
N THR A 197 -6.98 -11.12 34.45
CA THR A 197 -5.74 -11.15 33.65
C THR A 197 -4.94 -9.90 33.93
N VAL A 198 -3.61 -10.00 34.01
CA VAL A 198 -2.72 -8.83 34.18
C VAL A 198 -2.93 -7.87 33.00
N PRO A 199 -3.54 -6.68 33.20
CA PRO A 199 -3.75 -5.75 32.11
C PRO A 199 -2.40 -5.20 31.63
N LYS A 200 -2.25 -4.99 30.32
CA LYS A 200 -1.10 -4.27 29.78
C LYS A 200 -1.10 -2.87 30.39
N VAL A 201 -0.05 -2.54 31.14
CA VAL A 201 0.08 -1.24 31.80
C VAL A 201 0.36 -0.18 30.74
N ALA A 202 -0.62 0.69 30.49
CA ALA A 202 -0.45 1.83 29.58
C ALA A 202 0.59 2.80 30.16
N ARG A 203 1.50 3.29 29.31
CA ARG A 203 2.49 4.30 29.70
C ARG A 203 1.84 5.67 29.72
N ILE A 204 2.14 6.48 30.74
CA ILE A 204 1.63 7.86 30.87
C ILE A 204 2.76 8.81 30.48
N VAL A 205 2.55 9.63 29.46
CA VAL A 205 3.57 10.57 28.94
C VAL A 205 3.03 11.99 28.84
N SER A 206 3.94 12.96 28.86
CA SER A 206 3.63 14.36 28.56
C SER A 206 3.41 14.56 27.04
N PRO A 207 2.70 15.62 26.61
CA PRO A 207 2.50 15.89 25.19
C PRO A 207 3.81 16.18 24.44
N GLY A 208 4.85 16.62 25.17
CA GLY A 208 6.18 16.84 24.61
C GLY A 208 6.78 15.57 23.99
N TRP A 209 6.41 14.38 24.47
CA TRP A 209 6.86 13.12 23.88
C TRP A 209 6.49 13.01 22.40
N VAL A 210 5.27 13.43 22.03
CA VAL A 210 4.80 13.40 20.64
C VAL A 210 5.61 14.36 19.77
N ASP A 211 5.84 15.57 20.27
CA ASP A 211 6.58 16.60 19.53
C ASP A 211 8.05 16.19 19.32
N HIS A 212 8.69 15.64 20.35
CA HIS A 212 10.06 15.13 20.25
C HIS A 212 10.14 13.91 19.32
N SER A 213 9.20 12.98 19.42
CA SER A 213 9.17 11.81 18.53
C SER A 213 9.03 12.21 17.06
N ILE A 214 8.20 13.22 16.78
CA ILE A 214 8.03 13.76 15.42
C ILE A 214 9.30 14.46 14.95
N ASN A 215 9.93 15.28 15.79
CA ASN A 215 11.12 16.03 15.43
C ASN A 215 12.33 15.13 15.14
N GLU A 216 12.48 14.04 15.92
CA GLU A 216 13.56 13.07 15.74
C GLU A 216 13.23 11.96 14.72
N ASN A 217 12.00 11.96 14.19
CA ASN A 217 11.46 10.91 13.31
C ASN A 217 11.59 9.49 13.90
N CYS A 218 11.55 9.36 15.23
CA CYS A 218 11.65 8.08 15.93
C CYS A 218 10.85 8.13 17.24
N GLN A 219 10.41 6.97 17.74
CA GLN A 219 9.76 6.92 19.04
C GLN A 219 10.85 7.05 20.12
N VAL A 220 10.91 8.24 20.74
CA VAL A 220 11.82 8.45 21.88
C VAL A 220 11.33 7.68 23.11
N PRO A 221 12.21 7.32 24.06
CA PRO A 221 11.80 6.60 25.27
C PRO A 221 10.71 7.36 26.04
N GLU A 222 9.65 6.66 26.44
CA GLU A 222 8.54 7.27 27.18
C GLU A 222 8.97 7.77 28.58
N GLU A 223 10.04 7.20 29.13
CA GLU A 223 10.56 7.49 30.48
C GLU A 223 11.19 8.89 30.60
N ASP A 224 11.64 9.46 29.48
CA ASP A 224 12.25 10.80 29.43
C ASP A 224 11.21 11.93 29.49
N PHE A 225 9.93 11.59 29.35
CA PHE A 225 8.81 12.54 29.30
C PHE A 225 7.78 12.30 30.40
N PRO A 226 8.18 12.22 31.68
CA PRO A 226 7.26 11.97 32.79
C PRO A 226 6.30 13.14 32.98
N VAL A 227 5.07 12.83 33.37
CA VAL A 227 4.08 13.82 33.78
C VAL A 227 4.33 14.18 35.25
N VAL A 228 5.34 15.04 35.51
CA VAL A 228 5.64 15.59 36.86
C VAL A 228 4.80 16.84 37.14
#